data_AF-B7Z7H0-F1
#
_entry.id   AF-B7Z7H0-F1
#
_cell.length_a   1.000
_cell.length_b   1.000
_cell.length_c   1.000
_cell.angle_alpha   90.00
_cell.angle_beta   90.00
_cell.angle_gamma   90.00
#
_symmetry.space_group_name_H-M   'P 1'
#
loop_
_entity.id
_entity.type
_entity.pdbx_description
1 polymer ?
#
loop_
_entity_poly.entity_id
_entity_poly.type
_entity_poly.pdbx_seq_one_letter_code
_entity_poly.pdbx_strand_id
1 'polypeptide(L)'
;MKDFVLGRDKVQEAKVTEVKINEAREHYRPAAARASLLYFIMNDLSKIHPMYQFSLKAFSIVFQKAVERAAPDESLRERVANLIDSITFSVYQYTIRGLFECDKLTYLAQLTFQILLMNREVNAVELDFLLRSPVQTGTASPVEFLSHQAWGAVKVLSSMEEFSNLDRDIEGSAKSWKKFVESECPEKEKLPQEWKNKTALQRLCMLRAMRPDRMTYALRDFVEEKLGSKYVVGRALDFATSFEESGPATPMFFILSPGVDPLKDVESQGRKLGYTFNNQNFHNVSLGQGQEVVAEAALDLAAKKGHWVILQVKRCSFFTFYHPAHCLEHSRH
;
A
#
# COMPACT_ATOMS: atom_id res chain seq x y z
N MET A 1 -4.26 54.64 25.13
CA MET A 1 -2.80 54.47 24.92
C MET A 1 -2.31 53.10 25.40
N LYS A 2 -2.68 52.63 26.60
CA LYS A 2 -2.37 51.26 27.08
C LYS A 2 -2.91 50.13 26.18
N ASP A 3 -4.15 50.23 25.69
CA ASP A 3 -4.72 49.19 24.80
C ASP A 3 -4.04 49.11 23.43
N PHE A 4 -3.46 50.23 22.96
CA PHE A 4 -2.73 50.30 21.69
C PHE A 4 -1.32 49.70 21.80
N VAL A 5 -0.68 49.84 22.96
CA VAL A 5 0.61 49.18 23.27
C VAL A 5 0.40 47.67 23.47
N LEU A 6 -0.64 47.28 24.21
CA LEU A 6 -1.01 45.87 24.41
C LEU A 6 -1.34 45.17 23.07
N GLY A 7 -1.99 45.88 22.15
CA GLY A 7 -2.26 45.38 20.79
C GLY A 7 -0.99 45.20 19.96
N ARG A 8 0.01 46.07 20.10
CA ARG A 8 1.31 45.93 19.41
C ARG A 8 2.13 44.76 19.94
N ASP A 9 2.17 44.58 21.26
CA ASP A 9 2.91 43.47 21.87
C ASP A 9 2.31 42.12 21.48
N LYS A 10 0.97 42.00 21.47
CA LYS A 10 0.27 40.82 20.96
C LYS A 10 0.54 40.53 19.48
N VAL A 11 0.60 41.57 18.64
CA VAL A 11 0.95 41.42 17.22
C VAL A 11 2.40 40.97 17.05
N GLN A 12 3.31 41.46 17.89
CA GLN A 12 4.72 41.07 17.83
C GLN A 12 4.94 39.62 18.31
N GLU A 13 4.28 39.20 19.39
CA GLU A 13 4.28 37.80 19.87
C GLU A 13 3.66 36.86 18.83
N ALA A 14 2.57 37.27 18.17
CA ALA A 14 1.95 36.51 17.09
C ALA A 14 2.92 36.30 15.92
N LYS A 15 3.67 37.33 15.51
CA LYS A 15 4.69 37.21 14.44
C LYS A 15 5.82 36.25 14.83
N VAL A 16 6.32 36.32 16.05
CA VAL A 16 7.38 35.40 16.52
C VAL A 16 6.86 33.97 16.58
N THR A 17 5.62 33.77 17.02
CA THR A 17 4.96 32.47 17.05
C THR A 17 4.72 31.92 15.64
N GLU A 18 4.31 32.76 14.70
CA GLU A 18 4.11 32.41 13.29
C GLU A 18 5.40 31.91 12.65
N VAL A 19 6.53 32.59 12.87
CA VAL A 19 7.84 32.16 12.37
C VAL A 19 8.19 30.78 12.92
N LYS A 20 8.05 30.57 14.24
CA LYS A 20 8.33 29.26 14.87
C LYS A 20 7.42 28.16 14.35
N ILE A 21 6.13 28.45 14.11
CA ILE A 21 5.19 27.51 13.52
C ILE A 21 5.61 27.16 12.09
N ASN A 22 5.99 28.14 11.28
CA ASN A 22 6.44 27.88 9.92
C ASN A 22 7.72 27.05 9.89
N GLU A 23 8.71 27.37 10.73
CA GLU A 23 9.92 26.56 10.87
C GLU A 23 9.59 25.11 11.26
N ALA A 24 8.72 24.92 12.25
CA ALA A 24 8.26 23.59 12.63
C ALA A 24 7.55 22.85 11.48
N ARG A 25 6.71 23.54 10.70
CA ARG A 25 6.01 22.96 9.53
C ARG A 25 6.98 22.47 8.46
N GLU A 26 8.08 23.19 8.23
CA GLU A 26 9.10 22.78 7.26
C GLU A 26 9.71 21.43 7.62
N HIS A 27 9.97 21.19 8.91
CA HIS A 27 10.55 19.93 9.37
C HIS A 27 9.64 18.72 9.13
N TYR A 28 8.31 18.89 9.20
CA TYR A 28 7.35 17.82 8.94
C TYR A 28 6.89 17.73 7.47
N ARG A 29 7.31 18.66 6.60
CA ARG A 29 6.97 18.64 5.17
C ARG A 29 7.29 17.31 4.48
N PRO A 30 8.40 16.60 4.76
CA PRO A 30 8.66 15.28 4.18
C PRO A 30 7.59 14.23 4.52
N ALA A 31 7.08 14.24 5.76
CA ALA A 31 6.00 13.34 6.18
C ALA A 31 4.68 13.69 5.49
N ALA A 32 4.37 14.98 5.34
CA ALA A 32 3.19 15.44 4.61
C ALA A 32 3.26 15.10 3.10
N ALA A 33 4.43 15.27 2.48
CA ALA A 33 4.67 14.89 1.09
C ALA A 33 4.50 13.39 0.88
N ARG A 34 5.03 12.56 1.80
CA ARG A 34 4.81 11.11 1.81
C ARG A 34 3.33 10.77 1.91
N ALA A 35 2.60 11.34 2.87
CA ALA A 35 1.17 11.09 3.02
C ALA A 35 0.38 11.47 1.76
N SER A 36 0.69 12.62 1.15
CA SER A 36 0.06 13.05 -0.09
C SER A 36 0.32 12.07 -1.24
N LEU A 37 1.56 11.61 -1.41
CA LEU A 37 1.92 10.61 -2.41
C LEU A 37 1.08 9.33 -2.24
N LEU A 38 1.00 8.82 -1.02
CA LEU A 38 0.25 7.60 -0.69
C LEU A 38 -1.24 7.74 -1.01
N TYR A 39 -1.84 8.88 -0.67
CA TYR A 39 -3.24 9.16 -0.98
C TYR A 39 -3.52 9.12 -2.48
N PHE A 40 -2.68 9.76 -3.30
CA PHE A 40 -2.89 9.77 -4.74
C PHE A 40 -2.70 8.39 -5.38
N ILE A 41 -1.72 7.60 -4.93
CA ILE A 41 -1.56 6.22 -5.38
C ILE A 41 -2.79 5.40 -5.04
N MET A 42 -3.29 5.51 -3.80
CA MET A 42 -4.49 4.81 -3.34
C MET A 42 -5.74 5.22 -4.14
N ASN A 43 -5.92 6.52 -4.41
CA ASN A 43 -7.05 7.04 -5.19
C ASN A 43 -7.02 6.54 -6.66
N ASP A 44 -5.83 6.40 -7.22
CA ASP A 44 -5.63 5.93 -8.60
C ASP A 44 -5.92 4.44 -8.79
N LEU A 45 -6.08 3.66 -7.71
CA LEU A 45 -6.44 2.24 -7.81
C LEU A 45 -7.82 2.01 -8.44
N SER A 46 -8.70 3.00 -8.39
CA SER A 46 -9.99 2.98 -9.11
C SER A 46 -9.83 2.80 -10.62
N LYS A 47 -8.66 3.15 -11.19
CA LYS A 47 -8.30 2.93 -12.60
C LYS A 47 -7.99 1.46 -12.91
N ILE A 48 -7.61 0.68 -11.90
CA ILE A 48 -7.32 -0.77 -12.02
C ILE A 48 -8.63 -1.56 -11.91
N HIS A 49 -9.42 -1.28 -10.88
CA HIS A 49 -10.69 -1.96 -10.66
C HIS A 49 -11.73 -1.00 -10.05
N PRO A 50 -12.99 -0.97 -10.55
CA PRO A 50 -14.02 -0.06 -10.04
C PRO A 50 -14.33 -0.18 -8.56
N MET A 51 -14.09 -1.35 -7.94
CA MET A 51 -14.27 -1.58 -6.51
C MET A 51 -13.21 -0.93 -5.63
N TYR A 52 -12.08 -0.49 -6.19
CA TYR A 52 -10.99 0.14 -5.42
C TYR A 52 -11.27 1.63 -5.22
N GLN A 53 -12.28 1.91 -4.40
CA GLN A 53 -12.71 3.25 -4.04
C GLN A 53 -12.29 3.56 -2.62
N PHE A 54 -11.45 4.58 -2.46
CA PHE A 54 -10.99 5.04 -1.16
C PHE A 54 -11.32 6.52 -1.01
N SER A 55 -11.91 6.89 0.12
CA SER A 55 -12.25 8.29 0.39
C SER A 55 -11.11 9.00 1.13
N LEU A 56 -11.02 10.33 0.94
CA LEU A 56 -10.14 11.16 1.75
C LEU A 56 -10.43 11.04 3.25
N LYS A 57 -11.72 10.94 3.63
CA LYS A 57 -12.13 10.77 5.02
C LYS A 57 -11.54 9.50 5.65
N ALA A 58 -11.62 8.38 4.93
CA ALA A 58 -11.03 7.12 5.39
C ALA A 58 -9.50 7.22 5.49
N PHE A 59 -8.85 7.81 4.49
CA PHE A 59 -7.42 8.07 4.52
C PHE A 59 -7.02 8.92 5.73
N SER A 60 -7.76 10.00 6.05
CA SER A 60 -7.46 10.86 7.18
C SER A 60 -7.51 10.12 8.52
N ILE A 61 -8.45 9.19 8.71
CA ILE A 61 -8.54 8.37 9.92
C ILE A 61 -7.30 7.47 10.04
N VAL A 62 -6.92 6.79 8.96
CA VAL A 62 -5.73 5.92 8.93
C VAL A 62 -4.45 6.73 9.17
N PHE A 63 -4.35 7.91 8.57
CA PHE A 63 -3.24 8.84 8.76
C PHE A 63 -3.11 9.29 10.22
N GLN A 64 -4.21 9.71 10.86
CA GLN A 64 -4.20 10.12 12.27
C GLN A 64 -3.75 8.99 13.18
N LYS A 65 -4.30 7.79 13.00
CA LYS A 65 -3.89 6.60 13.76
C LYS A 65 -2.43 6.23 13.53
N ALA A 66 -1.91 6.40 12.31
CA ALA A 66 -0.50 6.18 12.04
C ALA A 66 0.40 7.20 12.77
N VAL A 67 0.00 8.47 12.83
CA VAL A 67 0.72 9.51 13.58
C VAL A 67 0.73 9.21 15.09
N GLU A 68 -0.38 8.72 15.64
CA GLU A 68 -0.51 8.30 17.04
C GLU A 68 0.34 7.06 17.36
N ARG A 69 0.36 6.07 16.45
CA ARG A 69 1.13 4.82 16.61
C ARG A 69 2.63 5.00 16.38
N ALA A 70 3.04 6.02 15.64
CA ALA A 70 4.45 6.27 15.34
C ALA A 70 5.25 6.48 16.63
N ALA A 71 6.39 5.78 16.76
CA ALA A 71 7.24 5.86 17.94
C ALA A 71 7.71 7.31 18.21
N PRO A 72 7.57 7.81 19.46
CA PRO A 72 8.12 9.11 19.83
C PRO A 72 9.65 9.05 19.82
N ASP A 73 10.29 10.17 19.53
CA ASP A 73 11.74 10.31 19.58
C ASP A 73 12.09 11.76 19.95
N GLU A 74 13.19 11.95 20.69
CA GLU A 74 13.69 13.27 21.08
C GLU A 74 14.33 14.00 19.90
N SER A 75 14.95 13.27 18.98
CA SER A 75 15.48 13.79 17.74
C SER A 75 14.35 14.06 16.76
N LEU A 76 14.16 15.33 16.37
CA LEU A 76 13.16 15.70 15.38
C LEU A 76 13.33 14.93 14.06
N ARG A 77 14.57 14.66 13.66
CA ARG A 77 14.89 13.89 12.45
C ARG A 77 14.36 12.46 12.55
N GLU A 78 14.66 11.77 13.65
CA GLU A 78 14.21 10.39 13.87
C GLU A 78 12.70 10.34 14.08
N ARG A 79 12.11 11.34 14.76
CA ARG A 79 10.66 11.46 14.88
C ARG A 79 9.97 11.56 13.52
N VAL A 80 10.51 12.37 12.60
CA VAL A 80 9.99 12.49 11.23
C VAL A 80 10.15 11.18 10.45
N ALA A 81 11.28 10.47 10.63
CA ALA A 81 11.48 9.16 10.03
C ALA A 81 10.46 8.12 10.54
N ASN A 82 10.23 8.06 11.86
CA ASN A 82 9.24 7.18 12.49
C ASN A 82 7.81 7.48 12.00
N LEU A 83 7.47 8.76 11.82
CA LEU A 83 6.20 9.17 11.24
C LEU A 83 6.06 8.67 9.80
N ILE A 84 7.08 8.89 8.95
CA ILE A 84 7.08 8.45 7.55
C ILE A 84 6.91 6.92 7.47
N ASP A 85 7.64 6.17 8.29
CA ASP A 85 7.54 4.71 8.31
C ASP A 85 6.16 4.23 8.74
N SER A 86 5.63 4.78 9.84
CA SER A 86 4.32 4.40 10.36
C SER A 86 3.18 4.75 9.42
N ILE A 87 3.21 5.95 8.82
CA ILE A 87 2.22 6.39 7.81
C ILE A 87 2.28 5.48 6.59
N THR A 88 3.48 5.21 6.06
CA THR A 88 3.66 4.37 4.87
C THR A 88 3.12 2.96 5.12
N PHE A 89 3.48 2.35 6.24
CA PHE A 89 3.06 0.99 6.55
C PHE A 89 1.56 0.91 6.85
N SER A 90 1.00 1.86 7.61
CA SER A 90 -0.42 1.87 7.95
C SER A 90 -1.30 2.05 6.72
N VAL A 91 -0.94 2.97 5.82
CA VAL A 91 -1.70 3.17 4.56
C VAL A 91 -1.54 1.97 3.64
N TYR A 92 -0.33 1.38 3.55
CA TYR A 92 -0.12 0.14 2.82
C TYR A 92 -1.07 -0.96 3.32
N GLN A 93 -1.05 -1.25 4.63
CA GLN A 93 -1.88 -2.26 5.25
C GLN A 93 -3.37 -2.00 5.02
N TYR A 94 -3.82 -0.76 5.22
CA TYR A 94 -5.20 -0.39 4.97
C TYR A 94 -5.62 -0.63 3.51
N THR A 95 -4.76 -0.26 2.57
CA THR A 95 -5.05 -0.39 1.13
C THR A 95 -5.13 -1.85 0.71
N ILE A 96 -4.13 -2.68 1.06
CA ILE A 96 -4.11 -4.10 0.65
C ILE A 96 -5.26 -4.94 1.21
N ARG A 97 -5.94 -4.49 2.28
CA ARG A 97 -7.16 -5.15 2.79
C ARG A 97 -8.31 -5.08 1.79
N GLY A 98 -8.36 -4.00 1.02
CA GLY A 98 -9.41 -3.76 0.03
C GLY A 98 -9.10 -4.31 -1.36
N LEU A 99 -7.91 -4.90 -1.58
CA LEU A 99 -7.48 -5.38 -2.90
C LEU A 99 -7.63 -6.88 -3.05
N PHE A 100 -7.97 -7.32 -4.28
CA PHE A 100 -7.85 -8.71 -4.66
C PHE A 100 -6.39 -9.16 -4.64
N GLU A 101 -6.15 -10.44 -4.36
CA GLU A 101 -4.80 -11.03 -4.30
C GLU A 101 -3.98 -10.78 -5.57
N CYS A 102 -4.62 -10.82 -6.75
CA CYS A 102 -3.94 -10.58 -8.02
C CYS A 102 -3.37 -9.16 -8.16
N ASP A 103 -3.94 -8.18 -7.47
CA ASP A 103 -3.58 -6.76 -7.63
C ASP A 103 -2.64 -6.26 -6.52
N LYS A 104 -2.50 -7.01 -5.43
CA LYS A 104 -1.66 -6.60 -4.28
C LYS A 104 -0.21 -6.34 -4.66
N LEU A 105 0.39 -7.22 -5.46
CA LEU A 105 1.79 -7.04 -5.88
C LEU A 105 1.93 -5.85 -6.83
N THR A 106 0.95 -5.61 -7.70
CA THR A 106 0.93 -4.45 -8.61
C THR A 106 0.90 -3.14 -7.82
N TYR A 107 0.00 -3.03 -6.84
CA TYR A 107 -0.06 -1.88 -5.94
C TYR A 107 1.25 -1.70 -5.18
N LEU A 108 1.80 -2.78 -4.63
CA LEU A 108 3.02 -2.73 -3.83
C LEU A 108 4.26 -2.32 -4.67
N ALA A 109 4.35 -2.81 -5.90
CA ALA A 109 5.38 -2.37 -6.85
C ALA A 109 5.23 -0.87 -7.18
N GLN A 110 4.03 -0.42 -7.51
CA GLN A 110 3.75 0.99 -7.79
C GLN A 110 4.07 1.89 -6.60
N LEU A 111 3.64 1.49 -5.40
CA LEU A 111 3.96 2.17 -4.13
C LEU A 111 5.47 2.35 -3.98
N THR A 112 6.22 1.27 -4.17
CA THR A 112 7.68 1.26 -4.02
C THR A 112 8.35 2.16 -5.06
N PHE A 113 7.97 2.06 -6.34
CA PHE A 113 8.55 2.89 -7.40
C PHE A 113 8.30 4.38 -7.17
N GLN A 114 7.08 4.77 -6.80
CA GLN A 114 6.74 6.17 -6.54
C GLN A 114 7.50 6.73 -5.33
N ILE A 115 7.67 5.92 -4.28
CA ILE A 115 8.47 6.27 -3.11
C ILE A 115 9.93 6.53 -3.52
N LEU A 116 10.53 5.62 -4.28
CA LEU A 116 11.92 5.72 -4.69
C LEU A 116 12.14 6.89 -5.68
N LEU A 117 11.18 7.16 -6.56
CA LEU A 117 11.19 8.33 -7.45
C LEU A 117 11.16 9.64 -6.65
N MET A 118 10.26 9.73 -5.67
CA MET A 118 10.16 10.91 -4.80
C MET A 118 11.46 11.16 -4.04
N ASN A 119 12.12 10.09 -3.59
CA ASN A 119 13.41 10.13 -2.92
C ASN A 119 14.61 10.30 -3.87
N ARG A 120 14.39 10.26 -5.20
CA ARG A 120 15.44 10.29 -6.24
C ARG A 120 16.44 9.13 -6.13
N GLU A 121 15.98 7.97 -5.66
CA GLU A 121 16.79 6.76 -5.50
C GLU A 121 16.79 5.85 -6.74
N VAL A 122 15.94 6.15 -7.72
CA VAL A 122 15.83 5.41 -8.98
C VAL A 122 15.77 6.35 -10.18
N ASN A 123 16.30 5.89 -11.31
CA ASN A 123 16.27 6.62 -12.56
C ASN A 123 14.91 6.43 -13.26
N ALA A 124 14.28 7.54 -13.65
CA ALA A 124 12.97 7.53 -14.30
C ALA A 124 12.99 6.86 -15.69
N VAL A 125 14.10 6.96 -16.43
CA VAL A 125 14.27 6.36 -17.76
C VAL A 125 14.41 4.84 -17.64
N GLU A 126 15.19 4.36 -16.66
CA GLU A 126 15.30 2.92 -16.36
C GLU A 126 13.97 2.34 -15.92
N LEU A 127 13.22 3.07 -15.09
CA LEU A 127 11.88 2.65 -14.67
C LEU A 127 10.90 2.60 -15.85
N ASP A 128 10.93 3.57 -16.77
CA ASP A 128 10.10 3.55 -17.98
C ASP A 128 10.41 2.33 -18.85
N PHE A 129 11.69 1.96 -19.00
CA PHE A 129 12.08 0.71 -19.66
C PHE A 129 11.45 -0.51 -18.96
N LEU A 130 11.55 -0.61 -17.62
CA LEU A 130 10.99 -1.73 -16.87
C LEU A 130 9.48 -1.89 -17.10
N LEU A 131 8.75 -0.77 -17.10
CA LEU A 131 7.29 -0.74 -17.24
C LEU A 131 6.82 -1.00 -18.68
N ARG A 132 7.45 -0.37 -19.67
CA ARG A 132 7.05 -0.51 -21.09
C ARG A 132 7.60 -1.77 -21.72
N SER A 133 8.74 -2.26 -21.24
CA SER A 133 9.47 -3.42 -21.77
C SER A 133 9.61 -3.37 -23.30
N PRO A 134 10.17 -2.29 -23.88
CA PRO A 134 10.31 -2.15 -25.32
C PRO A 134 11.21 -3.24 -25.92
N VAL A 135 10.91 -3.66 -27.15
CA VAL A 135 11.63 -4.73 -27.86
C VAL A 135 11.99 -4.28 -29.26
N GLN A 136 13.25 -4.46 -29.67
CA GLN A 136 13.66 -4.30 -31.05
C GLN A 136 13.20 -5.50 -31.89
N THR A 137 12.44 -5.24 -32.96
CA THR A 137 11.97 -6.29 -33.88
C THR A 137 12.97 -6.55 -35.00
N GLY A 138 12.96 -7.77 -35.56
CA GLY A 138 13.78 -8.13 -36.73
C GLY A 138 15.23 -8.50 -36.42
N THR A 139 15.62 -8.55 -35.15
CA THR A 139 16.95 -9.00 -34.72
C THR A 139 16.90 -10.46 -34.29
N ALA A 140 17.68 -11.32 -34.96
CA ALA A 140 17.86 -12.71 -34.54
C ALA A 140 18.76 -12.79 -33.28
N SER A 141 18.44 -13.72 -32.40
CA SER A 141 19.30 -14.01 -31.24
C SER A 141 20.55 -14.74 -31.72
N PRO A 142 21.76 -14.27 -31.37
CA PRO A 142 23.01 -14.96 -31.66
C PRO A 142 23.26 -16.15 -30.71
N VAL A 143 22.46 -16.28 -29.65
CA VAL A 143 22.56 -17.34 -28.63
C VAL A 143 21.28 -18.17 -28.55
N GLU A 144 21.44 -19.48 -28.34
CA GLU A 144 20.33 -20.44 -28.34
C GLU A 144 19.39 -20.34 -27.13
N PHE A 145 19.89 -19.84 -25.99
CA PHE A 145 19.15 -19.80 -24.72
C PHE A 145 18.27 -18.54 -24.56
N LEU A 146 18.31 -17.61 -25.52
CA LEU A 146 17.42 -16.45 -25.57
C LEU A 146 16.56 -16.51 -26.83
N SER A 147 15.27 -16.21 -26.67
CA SER A 147 14.39 -16.02 -27.82
C SER A 147 14.75 -14.75 -28.58
N HIS A 148 14.37 -14.66 -29.86
CA HIS A 148 14.56 -13.45 -30.66
C HIS A 148 13.89 -12.22 -30.03
N GLN A 149 12.76 -12.42 -29.34
CA GLN A 149 12.06 -11.36 -28.61
C GLN A 149 12.84 -10.91 -27.37
N ALA A 150 13.32 -11.83 -26.54
CA ALA A 150 14.15 -11.50 -25.38
C ALA A 150 15.45 -10.80 -25.80
N TRP A 151 16.05 -11.26 -26.89
CA TRP A 151 17.22 -10.61 -27.49
C TRP A 151 16.91 -9.19 -27.97
N GLY A 152 15.76 -8.97 -28.62
CA GLY A 152 15.31 -7.63 -28.99
C GLY A 152 15.16 -6.69 -27.78
N ALA A 153 14.75 -7.20 -26.61
CA ALA A 153 14.69 -6.43 -25.37
C ALA A 153 16.09 -6.10 -24.84
N VAL A 154 17.01 -7.08 -24.87
CA VAL A 154 18.43 -6.88 -24.52
C VAL A 154 19.04 -5.79 -25.40
N LYS A 155 18.81 -5.79 -26.71
CA LYS A 155 19.34 -4.75 -27.62
C LYS A 155 18.85 -3.35 -27.26
N VAL A 156 17.57 -3.20 -26.90
CA VAL A 156 17.04 -1.90 -26.44
C VAL A 156 17.69 -1.51 -25.11
N LEU A 157 17.80 -2.45 -24.17
CA LEU A 157 18.45 -2.20 -22.88
C LEU A 157 19.92 -1.76 -23.08
N SER A 158 20.67 -2.44 -23.95
CA SER A 158 22.08 -2.12 -24.27
C SER A 158 22.29 -0.76 -24.90
N SER A 159 21.24 -0.10 -25.40
CA SER A 159 21.33 1.27 -25.92
C SER A 159 21.41 2.34 -24.82
N MET A 160 21.09 1.97 -23.58
CA MET A 160 21.19 2.84 -22.41
C MET A 160 22.63 2.83 -21.88
N GLU A 161 23.14 3.99 -21.46
CA GLU A 161 24.53 4.18 -21.02
C GLU A 161 24.95 3.16 -19.95
N GLU A 162 24.11 2.97 -18.94
CA GLU A 162 24.30 2.05 -17.83
C GLU A 162 24.32 0.57 -18.25
N PHE A 163 23.89 0.21 -19.44
CA PHE A 163 23.87 -1.18 -19.92
C PHE A 163 24.67 -1.36 -21.21
N SER A 164 25.52 -0.38 -21.53
CA SER A 164 26.38 -0.43 -22.71
C SER A 164 27.19 -1.74 -22.74
N ASN A 165 27.26 -2.34 -23.93
CA ASN A 165 27.92 -3.63 -24.20
C ASN A 165 27.29 -4.88 -23.53
N LEU A 166 26.10 -4.79 -22.92
CA LEU A 166 25.41 -5.98 -22.37
C LEU A 166 25.20 -7.07 -23.44
N ASP A 167 24.73 -6.69 -24.63
CA ASP A 167 24.56 -7.58 -25.77
C ASP A 167 25.88 -8.29 -26.14
N ARG A 168 26.97 -7.52 -26.28
CA ARG A 168 28.29 -8.06 -26.60
C ARG A 168 28.83 -9.01 -25.52
N ASP A 169 28.61 -8.72 -24.24
CA ASP A 169 29.03 -9.61 -23.16
C ASP A 169 28.18 -10.89 -23.08
N ILE A 170 26.89 -10.83 -23.41
CA ILE A 170 26.05 -12.03 -23.51
C ILE A 170 26.58 -12.96 -24.62
N GLU A 171 26.99 -12.41 -25.75
CA GLU A 171 27.61 -13.17 -26.83
C GLU A 171 29.00 -13.72 -26.44
N GLY A 172 29.88 -12.86 -25.91
CA GLY A 172 31.26 -13.24 -25.56
C GLY A 172 31.38 -14.18 -24.37
N SER A 173 30.46 -14.08 -23.40
CA SER A 173 30.42 -14.86 -22.16
C SER A 173 29.23 -15.83 -22.12
N ALA A 174 28.79 -16.35 -23.27
CA ALA A 174 27.55 -17.12 -23.44
C ALA A 174 27.32 -18.23 -22.41
N LYS A 175 28.36 -18.98 -22.01
CA LYS A 175 28.24 -20.06 -21.03
C LYS A 175 27.75 -19.57 -19.65
N SER A 176 28.25 -18.42 -19.19
CA SER A 176 27.87 -17.84 -17.89
C SER A 176 26.46 -17.29 -17.93
N TRP A 177 26.09 -16.63 -19.03
CA TRP A 177 24.74 -16.10 -19.25
C TRP A 177 23.71 -17.20 -19.43
N LYS A 178 24.03 -18.27 -20.15
CA LYS A 178 23.20 -19.47 -20.27
C LYS A 178 22.85 -20.02 -18.88
N LYS A 179 23.86 -20.18 -18.01
CA LYS A 179 23.65 -20.64 -16.63
C LYS A 179 22.68 -19.73 -15.85
N PHE A 180 22.81 -18.42 -15.99
CA PHE A 180 21.91 -17.47 -15.34
C PHE A 180 20.48 -17.56 -15.90
N VAL A 181 20.34 -17.48 -17.23
CA VAL A 181 19.04 -17.47 -17.92
C VAL A 181 18.29 -18.80 -17.74
N GLU A 182 18.98 -19.93 -17.70
CA GLU A 182 18.37 -21.25 -17.51
C GLU A 182 18.19 -21.62 -16.03
N SER A 183 18.63 -20.78 -15.08
CA SER A 183 18.38 -21.02 -13.65
C SER A 183 16.88 -21.05 -13.35
N GLU A 184 16.46 -21.87 -12.39
CA GLU A 184 15.07 -21.93 -11.95
C GLU A 184 14.65 -20.63 -11.22
N CYS A 185 15.58 -20.05 -10.46
CA CYS A 185 15.39 -18.86 -9.63
C CYS A 185 16.45 -17.78 -9.96
N PRO A 186 16.47 -17.25 -11.19
CA PRO A 186 17.48 -16.28 -11.63
C PRO A 186 17.47 -15.00 -10.80
N GLU A 187 16.35 -14.62 -10.19
CA GLU A 187 16.24 -13.49 -9.27
C GLU A 187 17.10 -13.63 -8.00
N LYS A 188 17.47 -14.87 -7.62
CA LYS A 188 18.37 -15.18 -6.49
C LYS A 188 19.84 -15.36 -6.92
N GLU A 189 20.10 -15.46 -8.21
CA GLU A 189 21.44 -15.68 -8.74
C GLU A 189 22.24 -14.38 -8.81
N LYS A 190 23.56 -14.50 -8.67
CA LYS A 190 24.45 -13.35 -8.93
C LYS A 190 24.62 -13.18 -10.42
N LEU A 191 24.47 -11.94 -10.90
CA LEU A 191 24.74 -11.62 -12.29
C LEU A 191 26.23 -11.86 -12.64
N PRO A 192 26.54 -12.27 -13.89
CA PRO A 192 27.91 -12.48 -14.33
C PRO A 192 28.79 -11.20 -14.26
N GLN A 193 30.11 -11.39 -14.13
CA GLN A 193 31.12 -10.34 -14.33
C GLN A 193 30.87 -9.04 -13.55
N GLU A 194 30.85 -7.90 -14.26
CA GLU A 194 30.64 -6.56 -13.72
C GLU A 194 29.17 -6.24 -13.45
N TRP A 195 28.25 -7.00 -14.03
CA TRP A 195 26.81 -6.82 -13.88
C TRP A 195 26.30 -7.08 -12.45
N LYS A 196 27.08 -7.77 -11.62
CA LYS A 196 26.80 -7.95 -10.18
C LYS A 196 26.76 -6.63 -9.39
N ASN A 197 27.35 -5.56 -9.93
CA ASN A 197 27.40 -4.24 -9.28
C ASN A 197 26.19 -3.36 -9.62
N LYS A 198 25.24 -3.86 -10.43
CA LYS A 198 24.06 -3.11 -10.84
C LYS A 198 23.10 -2.87 -9.67
N THR A 199 22.45 -1.71 -9.70
CA THR A 199 21.44 -1.35 -8.69
C THR A 199 20.26 -2.32 -8.74
N ALA A 200 19.44 -2.33 -7.69
CA ALA A 200 18.25 -3.19 -7.63
C ALA A 200 17.30 -2.98 -8.84
N LEU A 201 17.10 -1.73 -9.28
CA LEU A 201 16.26 -1.43 -10.44
C LEU A 201 16.90 -1.91 -11.74
N GLN A 202 18.21 -1.73 -11.88
CA GLN A 202 18.93 -2.19 -13.06
C GLN A 202 18.92 -3.73 -13.17
N ARG A 203 19.07 -4.44 -12.04
CA ARG A 203 18.89 -5.90 -11.97
C ARG A 203 17.49 -6.33 -12.42
N LEU A 204 16.45 -5.60 -11.99
CA LEU A 204 15.09 -5.83 -12.48
C LEU A 204 14.95 -5.61 -13.99
N CYS A 205 15.56 -4.56 -14.56
CA CYS A 205 15.51 -4.31 -16.00
C CYS A 205 16.17 -5.45 -16.79
N MET A 206 17.32 -5.94 -16.32
CA MET A 206 18.02 -7.07 -16.94
C MET A 206 17.16 -8.34 -16.89
N LEU A 207 16.58 -8.64 -15.74
CA LEU A 207 15.70 -9.79 -15.60
C LEU A 207 14.43 -9.65 -16.45
N ARG A 208 13.87 -8.44 -16.55
CA ARG A 208 12.71 -8.16 -17.41
C ARG A 208 12.99 -8.46 -18.88
N ALA A 209 14.20 -8.16 -19.35
CA ALA A 209 14.62 -8.41 -20.72
C ALA A 209 14.84 -9.90 -21.03
N MET A 210 15.42 -10.67 -20.09
CA MET A 210 15.83 -12.06 -20.32
C MET A 210 14.86 -13.12 -19.79
N ARG A 211 14.23 -12.87 -18.63
CA ARG A 211 13.34 -13.80 -17.89
C ARG A 211 12.08 -13.09 -17.38
N PRO A 212 11.22 -12.59 -18.28
CA PRO A 212 9.99 -11.88 -17.89
C PRO A 212 9.01 -12.76 -17.10
N ASP A 213 9.12 -14.09 -17.18
CA ASP A 213 8.33 -15.06 -16.42
C ASP A 213 8.60 -15.02 -14.91
N ARG A 214 9.78 -14.53 -14.49
CA ARG A 214 10.19 -14.47 -13.08
C ARG A 214 9.91 -13.13 -12.40
N MET A 215 9.27 -12.20 -13.10
CA MET A 215 9.06 -10.83 -12.60
C MET A 215 8.25 -10.77 -11.30
N THR A 216 7.31 -11.68 -11.09
CA THR A 216 6.53 -11.75 -9.83
C THR A 216 7.42 -11.98 -8.61
N TYR A 217 8.42 -12.86 -8.73
CA TYR A 217 9.36 -13.16 -7.66
C TYR A 217 10.37 -12.03 -7.49
N ALA A 218 10.92 -11.55 -8.60
CA ALA A 218 11.89 -10.47 -8.58
C ALA A 218 11.33 -9.15 -8.02
N LEU A 219 10.06 -8.82 -8.31
CA LEU A 219 9.40 -7.65 -7.72
C LEU A 219 9.20 -7.81 -6.22
N ARG A 220 8.89 -9.02 -5.73
CA ARG A 220 8.80 -9.28 -4.28
C ARG A 220 10.16 -9.05 -3.62
N ASP A 221 11.22 -9.61 -4.18
CA ASP A 221 12.59 -9.43 -3.67
C ASP A 221 13.01 -7.96 -3.70
N PHE A 222 12.68 -7.24 -4.78
CA PHE A 222 12.97 -5.81 -4.90
C PHE A 222 12.25 -4.99 -3.82
N VAL A 223 10.96 -5.28 -3.57
CA VAL A 223 10.20 -4.60 -2.52
C VAL A 223 10.78 -4.92 -1.15
N GLU A 224 11.12 -6.18 -0.89
CA GLU A 224 11.73 -6.60 0.37
C GLU A 224 13.07 -5.87 0.61
N GLU A 225 13.91 -5.75 -0.42
CA GLU A 225 15.17 -5.02 -0.34
C GLU A 225 14.97 -3.52 -0.07
N LYS A 226 13.91 -2.91 -0.62
CA LYS A 226 13.71 -1.44 -0.59
C LYS A 226 12.84 -0.94 0.55
N LEU A 227 11.79 -1.67 0.90
CA LEU A 227 10.84 -1.28 1.96
C LEU A 227 10.93 -2.19 3.19
N GLY A 228 11.56 -3.35 3.07
CA GLY A 228 11.72 -4.33 4.15
C GLY A 228 10.70 -5.47 4.09
N SER A 229 11.05 -6.56 4.80
CA SER A 229 10.29 -7.82 4.81
C SER A 229 8.83 -7.67 5.26
N LYS A 230 8.53 -6.69 6.12
CA LYS A 230 7.15 -6.41 6.59
C LYS A 230 6.15 -6.13 5.47
N TYR A 231 6.61 -5.74 4.28
CA TYR A 231 5.76 -5.49 3.11
C TYR A 231 5.49 -6.74 2.27
N VAL A 232 6.30 -7.80 2.38
CA VAL A 232 6.14 -9.02 1.55
C VAL A 232 5.67 -10.23 2.36
N VAL A 233 5.80 -10.19 3.68
CA VAL A 233 5.28 -11.23 4.57
C VAL A 233 3.75 -11.21 4.50
N GLY A 234 3.17 -12.25 3.89
CA GLY A 234 1.73 -12.45 3.73
C GLY A 234 1.02 -12.79 5.03
N ARG A 235 1.12 -11.92 6.04
CA ARG A 235 0.36 -12.07 7.28
C ARG A 235 -1.09 -11.69 7.02
N ALA A 236 -2.02 -12.60 7.31
CA ALA A 236 -3.43 -12.28 7.36
C ALA A 236 -3.63 -11.10 8.31
N LEU A 237 -4.33 -10.07 7.84
CA LEU A 237 -4.56 -8.88 8.63
C LEU A 237 -5.59 -9.20 9.69
N ASP A 238 -5.26 -8.91 10.95
CA ASP A 238 -6.16 -9.14 12.07
C ASP A 238 -7.41 -8.28 11.93
N PHE A 239 -8.58 -8.90 12.05
CA PHE A 239 -9.86 -8.20 12.05
C PHE A 239 -9.90 -7.13 13.15
N ALA A 240 -9.27 -7.38 14.31
CA ALA A 240 -9.23 -6.41 15.41
C ALA A 240 -8.60 -5.07 14.99
N THR A 241 -7.48 -5.10 14.26
CA THR A 241 -6.82 -3.88 13.76
C THR A 241 -7.70 -3.14 12.75
N SER A 242 -8.38 -3.88 11.88
CA SER A 242 -9.31 -3.30 10.90
C SER A 242 -10.53 -2.67 11.58
N PHE A 243 -11.02 -3.32 12.63
CA PHE A 243 -12.13 -2.85 13.44
C PHE A 243 -11.78 -1.55 14.18
N GLU A 244 -10.58 -1.45 14.78
CA GLU A 244 -10.11 -0.21 15.39
C GLU A 244 -10.12 0.96 14.40
N GLU A 245 -9.71 0.72 13.15
CA GLU A 245 -9.63 1.71 12.07
C GLU A 245 -11.00 2.07 11.47
N SER A 246 -12.04 1.28 11.77
CA SER A 246 -13.41 1.53 11.34
C SER A 246 -14.13 2.50 12.28
N GLY A 247 -15.29 2.99 11.84
CA GLY A 247 -16.14 3.83 12.67
C GLY A 247 -17.63 3.57 12.41
N PRO A 248 -18.52 4.00 13.31
CA PRO A 248 -19.98 3.87 13.20
C PRO A 248 -20.58 4.26 11.86
N ALA A 249 -20.03 5.31 11.26
CA ALA A 249 -20.52 5.89 10.00
C ALA A 249 -19.85 5.27 8.76
N THR A 250 -18.98 4.28 8.94
CA THR A 250 -18.22 3.64 7.87
C THR A 250 -18.43 2.13 7.93
N PRO A 251 -19.37 1.57 7.15
CA PRO A 251 -19.61 0.13 7.16
C PRO A 251 -18.39 -0.64 6.63
N MET A 252 -18.15 -1.81 7.21
CA MET A 252 -17.10 -2.72 6.76
C MET A 252 -17.64 -3.77 5.79
N PHE A 253 -17.07 -3.80 4.59
CA PHE A 253 -17.37 -4.78 3.56
C PHE A 253 -16.30 -5.86 3.52
N PHE A 254 -16.71 -7.12 3.36
CA PHE A 254 -15.80 -8.24 3.13
C PHE A 254 -16.03 -8.76 1.73
N ILE A 255 -14.97 -8.94 0.97
CA ILE A 255 -15.03 -9.55 -0.35
C ILE A 255 -14.55 -10.97 -0.20
N LEU A 256 -15.45 -11.94 -0.40
CA LEU A 256 -15.14 -13.35 -0.15
C LEU A 256 -14.69 -14.05 -1.40
N SER A 257 -13.54 -14.70 -1.28
CA SER A 257 -13.16 -15.81 -2.16
C SER A 257 -13.96 -17.06 -1.75
N PRO A 258 -14.31 -17.94 -2.70
CA PRO A 258 -14.94 -19.21 -2.40
C PRO A 258 -14.18 -19.98 -1.31
N GLY A 259 -14.90 -20.47 -0.29
CA GLY A 259 -14.32 -21.26 0.81
C GLY A 259 -13.74 -20.47 1.98
N VAL A 260 -13.76 -19.13 1.95
CA VAL A 260 -13.35 -18.28 3.10
C VAL A 260 -14.59 -17.80 3.86
N ASP A 261 -14.61 -18.00 5.18
CA ASP A 261 -15.67 -17.54 6.07
C ASP A 261 -15.14 -16.51 7.07
N PRO A 262 -15.37 -15.20 6.86
CA PRO A 262 -14.89 -14.14 7.74
C PRO A 262 -15.68 -14.05 9.05
N LEU A 263 -16.84 -14.72 9.13
CA LEU A 263 -17.77 -14.58 10.23
C LEU A 263 -17.14 -15.04 11.54
N LYS A 264 -16.26 -16.05 11.48
CA LYS A 264 -15.54 -16.57 12.64
C LYS A 264 -14.65 -15.52 13.31
N ASP A 265 -13.92 -14.73 12.52
CA ASP A 265 -13.02 -13.70 13.03
C ASP A 265 -13.81 -12.55 13.66
N VAL A 266 -14.91 -12.18 13.01
CA VAL A 266 -15.88 -11.21 13.52
C VAL A 266 -16.47 -11.67 14.84
N GLU A 267 -17.03 -12.88 14.91
CA GLU A 267 -17.65 -13.40 16.13
C GLU A 267 -16.63 -13.54 17.27
N SER A 268 -15.40 -13.94 16.94
CA SER A 268 -14.30 -14.00 17.88
C SER A 268 -14.03 -12.63 18.50
N GLN A 269 -13.98 -11.58 17.68
CA GLN A 269 -13.80 -10.22 18.16
C GLN A 269 -15.04 -9.69 18.90
N GLY A 270 -16.24 -10.02 18.43
CA GLY A 270 -17.50 -9.68 19.08
C GLY A 270 -17.58 -10.26 20.49
N ARG A 271 -17.20 -11.53 20.69
CA ARG A 271 -17.11 -12.16 22.02
C ARG A 271 -16.18 -11.41 22.97
N LYS A 272 -15.01 -10.95 22.51
CA LYS A 272 -14.08 -10.17 23.33
C LYS A 272 -14.66 -8.81 23.76
N LEU A 273 -15.51 -8.22 22.91
CA LEU A 273 -16.11 -6.90 23.13
C LEU A 273 -17.54 -6.97 23.71
N GLY A 274 -18.05 -8.16 23.99
CA GLY A 274 -19.40 -8.36 24.53
C GLY A 274 -20.53 -8.27 23.50
N TYR A 275 -20.23 -8.26 22.20
CA TYR A 275 -21.21 -8.37 21.11
C TYR A 275 -21.46 -9.83 20.77
N THR A 276 -22.56 -10.38 21.28
CA THR A 276 -22.89 -11.81 21.11
C THR A 276 -24.40 -12.00 20.94
N PHE A 277 -24.80 -13.13 20.35
CA PHE A 277 -26.21 -13.51 20.26
C PHE A 277 -26.88 -13.60 21.63
N ASN A 278 -26.16 -14.09 22.65
CA ASN A 278 -26.67 -14.22 24.02
C ASN A 278 -26.98 -12.85 24.65
N ASN A 279 -26.18 -11.83 24.32
CA ASN A 279 -26.39 -10.46 24.78
C ASN A 279 -27.42 -9.70 23.94
N GLN A 280 -28.02 -10.33 22.92
CA GLN A 280 -29.03 -9.75 22.02
C GLN A 280 -28.58 -8.46 21.30
N ASN A 281 -27.26 -8.26 21.19
CA ASN A 281 -26.63 -7.09 20.59
C ASN A 281 -25.80 -7.45 19.34
N PHE A 282 -25.99 -8.66 18.81
CA PHE A 282 -25.38 -9.15 17.58
C PHE A 282 -26.45 -9.78 16.70
N HIS A 283 -26.66 -9.22 15.50
CA HIS A 283 -27.72 -9.60 14.56
C HIS A 283 -27.07 -10.12 13.28
N ASN A 284 -27.38 -11.34 12.87
CA ASN A 284 -26.90 -11.93 11.62
C ASN A 284 -28.09 -12.23 10.70
N VAL A 285 -28.19 -11.51 9.59
CA VAL A 285 -29.32 -11.56 8.65
C VAL A 285 -28.82 -11.98 7.27
N SER A 286 -29.30 -13.12 6.79
CA SER A 286 -29.07 -13.55 5.41
C SER A 286 -30.08 -12.87 4.48
N LEU A 287 -29.59 -11.99 3.61
CA LEU A 287 -30.36 -11.30 2.58
C LEU A 287 -30.78 -12.30 1.48
N GLY A 288 -32.05 -12.69 1.55
CA GLY A 288 -32.78 -13.45 0.53
C GLY A 288 -34.13 -12.79 0.25
N GLN A 289 -34.98 -13.47 -0.53
CA GLN A 289 -36.31 -12.94 -0.86
C GLN A 289 -37.12 -12.66 0.41
N GLY A 290 -37.58 -11.42 0.59
CA GLY A 290 -38.38 -10.99 1.74
C GLY A 290 -37.62 -10.72 3.04
N GLN A 291 -36.29 -10.71 3.05
CA GLN A 291 -35.47 -10.46 4.26
C GLN A 291 -35.10 -8.97 4.45
N GLU A 292 -35.48 -8.10 3.52
CA GLU A 292 -35.18 -6.66 3.57
C GLU A 292 -35.77 -5.99 4.81
N VAL A 293 -37.03 -6.28 5.13
CA VAL A 293 -37.72 -5.73 6.32
C VAL A 293 -37.03 -6.15 7.62
N VAL A 294 -36.52 -7.38 7.68
CA VAL A 294 -35.79 -7.89 8.85
C VAL A 294 -34.43 -7.20 8.99
N ALA A 295 -33.73 -7.01 7.87
CA ALA A 295 -32.46 -6.29 7.83
C ALA A 295 -32.64 -4.83 8.25
N GLU A 296 -33.64 -4.12 7.72
CA GLU A 296 -33.95 -2.74 8.08
C GLU A 296 -34.28 -2.60 9.56
N ALA A 297 -35.13 -3.47 10.11
CA ALA A 297 -35.47 -3.45 11.53
C ALA A 297 -34.23 -3.69 12.43
N ALA A 298 -33.33 -4.60 12.03
CA ALA A 298 -32.08 -4.84 12.74
C ALA A 298 -31.15 -3.62 12.69
N LEU A 299 -31.05 -2.96 11.52
CA LEU A 299 -30.27 -1.74 11.34
C LEU A 299 -30.83 -0.58 12.17
N ASP A 300 -32.14 -0.36 12.19
CA ASP A 300 -32.79 0.68 12.99
C ASP A 300 -32.57 0.49 14.49
N LEU A 301 -32.67 -0.77 14.94
CA LEU A 301 -32.40 -1.11 16.34
C LEU A 301 -30.92 -0.88 16.68
N ALA A 302 -30.02 -1.30 15.78
CA ALA A 302 -28.58 -1.14 15.95
C ALA A 302 -28.15 0.32 15.93
N ALA A 303 -28.78 1.17 15.11
CA ALA A 303 -28.51 2.61 15.10
C ALA A 303 -28.86 3.27 16.44
N LYS A 304 -29.92 2.80 17.12
CA LYS A 304 -30.38 3.36 18.41
C LYS A 304 -29.64 2.79 19.61
N LYS A 305 -29.46 1.47 19.65
CA LYS A 305 -28.91 0.73 20.80
C LYS A 305 -27.45 0.37 20.65
N GLY A 306 -26.93 0.49 19.45
CA GLY A 306 -25.54 0.24 19.20
C GLY A 306 -25.17 -1.23 19.11
N HIS A 307 -25.91 -1.99 18.30
CA HIS A 307 -25.68 -3.40 18.09
C HIS A 307 -24.81 -3.66 16.87
N TRP A 308 -24.20 -4.84 16.78
CA TRP A 308 -23.55 -5.30 15.56
C TRP A 308 -24.58 -5.95 14.64
N VAL A 309 -24.57 -5.55 13.38
CA VAL A 309 -25.42 -6.15 12.34
C VAL A 309 -24.52 -6.73 11.27
N ILE A 310 -24.87 -7.92 10.82
CA ILE A 310 -24.23 -8.63 9.73
C ILE A 310 -25.30 -8.92 8.70
N LEU A 311 -25.02 -8.50 7.47
CA LEU A 311 -25.84 -8.80 6.32
C LEU A 311 -25.06 -9.80 5.44
N GLN A 312 -25.73 -10.81 4.90
CA GLN A 312 -25.09 -11.82 4.06
C GLN A 312 -25.91 -12.04 2.79
N VAL A 313 -25.37 -11.77 1.60
CA VAL A 313 -26.04 -12.09 0.33
C VAL A 313 -25.46 -13.40 -0.23
N LYS A 314 -26.32 -14.33 -0.64
CA LYS A 314 -25.92 -15.66 -1.15
C LYS A 314 -25.03 -15.66 -2.42
N ARG A 315 -24.75 -14.51 -3.04
CA ARG A 315 -23.90 -14.38 -4.25
C ARG A 315 -22.69 -13.45 -4.12
N CYS A 316 -22.67 -12.54 -3.15
CA CYS A 316 -21.54 -11.69 -2.79
C CYS A 316 -21.75 -11.33 -1.32
N SER A 317 -20.90 -11.79 -0.40
CA SER A 317 -21.15 -11.54 1.02
C SER A 317 -20.85 -10.08 1.39
N PHE A 318 -21.80 -9.18 1.14
CA PHE A 318 -21.73 -7.80 1.60
C PHE A 318 -22.10 -7.74 3.09
N PHE A 319 -21.11 -7.59 3.96
CA PHE A 319 -21.36 -7.27 5.37
C PHE A 319 -21.50 -5.76 5.52
N THR A 320 -22.30 -5.32 6.49
CA THR A 320 -22.44 -3.91 6.86
C THR A 320 -22.50 -3.85 8.37
N PHE A 321 -21.36 -3.58 9.01
CA PHE A 321 -21.33 -3.30 10.44
C PHE A 321 -21.90 -1.91 10.73
N TYR A 322 -22.90 -1.85 11.60
CA TYR A 322 -23.18 -0.65 12.38
C TYR A 322 -22.53 -0.81 13.75
N HIS A 323 -21.83 0.23 14.20
CA HIS A 323 -21.25 0.36 15.52
C HIS A 323 -21.85 1.61 16.17
N PRO A 324 -22.17 1.65 17.47
CA PRO A 324 -22.39 2.91 18.20
C PRO A 324 -21.04 3.50 18.64
N ALA A 325 -20.68 4.72 18.27
CA ALA A 325 -19.71 5.45 19.11
C ALA A 325 -20.51 6.16 20.17
N HIS A 326 -20.04 6.07 21.42
CA HIS A 326 -20.24 7.07 22.48
C HIS A 326 -21.11 8.27 22.09
N CYS A 327 -22.41 8.15 22.33
CA CYS A 327 -23.23 9.30 22.68
C CYS A 327 -23.32 9.25 24.21
N LEU A 328 -22.80 10.29 24.88
CA LEU A 328 -22.50 10.47 26.32
C LEU A 328 -20.96 10.45 26.47
N GLU A 329 -20.23 11.56 26.53
CA GLU A 329 -20.47 12.90 27.08
C GLU A 329 -19.62 13.89 26.27
N HIS A 330 -20.18 14.97 25.72
CA HIS A 330 -19.49 16.27 25.50
C HIS A 330 -20.48 17.31 24.94
N SER A 331 -21.63 17.42 25.61
CA SER A 331 -22.56 18.53 25.44
C SER A 331 -23.13 18.91 26.81
N ARG A 332 -22.22 19.27 27.72
CA ARG A 332 -22.46 20.17 28.84
C ARG A 332 -21.26 21.09 28.96
N HIS A 333 -21.23 22.10 28.11
CA HIS A 333 -20.83 23.46 28.47
C HIS A 333 -21.58 24.43 27.58
#